data_AF-A0A3P7N0C5-F1
#
_entry.id   AF-A0A3P7N0C5-F1
#
_cell.length_a   1.000
_cell.length_b   1.000
_cell.length_c   1.000
_cell.angle_alpha   90.00
_cell.angle_beta   90.00
_cell.angle_gamma   90.00
#
_symmetry.space_group_name_H-M   'P 1'
#
loop_
_entity.id
_entity.type
_entity.pdbx_description
1 polymer ?
#
loop_
_entity_poly.entity_id
_entity_poly.type
_entity_poly.pdbx_seq_one_letter_code
_entity_poly.pdbx_strand_id
1 'polypeptide(L)'
;METPANSGRHAVPLNFFNWTATHLFSSDVIFKYGVFYLSAKEAELKGFKFVDYHIDESKLFKKRKSGIFGLISNCQTASKREMAIKELSKYINITIGGKCALDPKDMNICPLGERCVELFEQYPFYFAIENSVSFLHLHFFSLTQYNWIH
;
A
#
# COMPACT_ATOMS: atom_id res chain seq x y z
N MET A 1 -2.41 -2.15 7.51
CA MET A 1 -2.68 -3.43 8.21
C MET A 1 -2.01 -4.49 7.37
N GLU A 2 -0.90 -5.04 7.86
CA GLU A 2 -0.07 -5.98 7.12
C GLU A 2 -0.76 -7.33 6.91
N THR A 3 -0.34 -8.07 5.89
CA THR A 3 -0.83 -9.45 5.68
C THR A 3 -0.57 -10.33 6.90
N PRO A 4 -1.40 -11.36 7.18
CA PRO A 4 -1.29 -12.16 8.41
C PRO A 4 0.10 -12.74 8.69
N ALA A 5 0.88 -13.02 7.64
CA ALA A 5 2.26 -13.48 7.77
C ALA A 5 3.20 -12.45 8.41
N ASN A 6 2.87 -11.16 8.30
CA ASN A 6 3.67 -10.01 8.76
C ASN A 6 3.01 -9.24 9.91
N SER A 7 1.80 -9.61 10.35
CA SER A 7 1.10 -8.92 11.45
C SER A 7 1.65 -9.25 12.86
N GLY A 8 2.66 -10.13 12.96
CA GLY A 8 3.16 -10.64 14.23
C GLY A 8 2.26 -11.71 14.86
N ARG A 9 2.83 -12.65 15.61
CA ARG A 9 2.04 -13.61 16.41
C ARG A 9 1.78 -13.00 17.78
N HIS A 10 0.58 -12.48 18.00
CA HIS A 10 0.15 -12.18 19.35
C HIS A 10 -0.05 -13.50 20.10
N ALA A 11 0.78 -13.76 21.12
CA ALA A 11 0.63 -14.93 21.97
C ALA A 11 -0.70 -14.80 22.74
N VAL A 12 -1.72 -15.53 22.30
CA VAL A 12 -2.99 -15.64 23.01
C VAL A 12 -2.86 -16.70 24.12
N PRO A 13 -3.38 -16.44 25.34
CA PRO A 13 -3.34 -17.41 26.43
C PRO A 13 -4.02 -18.74 26.08
N LEU A 14 -3.63 -19.83 26.74
CA LEU A 14 -4.42 -21.07 26.70
C LEU A 14 -5.82 -20.80 27.27
N ASN A 15 -6.86 -21.22 26.56
CA ASN A 15 -8.29 -20.93 26.80
C ASN A 15 -8.77 -19.52 26.41
N PHE A 16 -8.13 -18.89 25.43
CA PHE A 16 -8.69 -17.71 24.78
C PHE A 16 -9.89 -18.10 23.89
N PHE A 17 -10.90 -17.24 23.80
CA PHE A 17 -12.15 -17.47 23.09
C PHE A 17 -11.94 -17.91 21.63
N ASN A 18 -12.71 -18.91 21.18
CA ASN A 18 -12.68 -19.46 19.82
C ASN A 18 -13.40 -18.57 18.79
N TRP A 19 -13.15 -17.27 18.81
CA TRP A 19 -13.72 -16.35 17.82
C TRP A 19 -12.65 -15.85 16.88
N THR A 20 -12.92 -15.99 15.59
CA THR A 20 -12.07 -15.50 14.50
C THR A 20 -12.65 -14.22 13.93
N ALA A 21 -11.83 -13.17 13.91
CA ALA A 21 -12.17 -11.91 13.26
C ALA A 21 -11.26 -11.70 12.04
N THR A 22 -11.71 -12.14 10.85
CA THR A 22 -10.92 -12.04 9.61
C THR A 22 -11.74 -11.52 8.45
N HIS A 23 -11.09 -11.19 7.33
CA HIS A 23 -11.74 -10.71 6.11
C HIS A 23 -12.57 -11.78 5.40
N LEU A 24 -12.41 -13.06 5.77
CA LEU A 24 -13.16 -14.16 5.18
C LEU A 24 -14.63 -14.11 5.62
N PHE A 25 -15.54 -14.43 4.69
CA PHE A 25 -16.97 -14.54 5.01
C PHE A 25 -17.29 -15.71 5.96
N SER A 26 -16.38 -16.67 6.09
CA SER A 26 -16.50 -17.82 7.00
C SER A 26 -16.05 -17.54 8.43
N SER A 27 -15.65 -16.31 8.76
CA SER A 27 -15.22 -15.91 10.11
C SER A 27 -16.43 -15.69 11.03
N ASP A 28 -16.27 -15.91 12.34
CA ASP A 28 -17.30 -15.56 13.34
C ASP A 28 -17.64 -14.06 13.30
N VAL A 29 -16.62 -13.22 13.08
CA VAL A 29 -16.77 -11.78 12.87
C VAL A 29 -16.07 -11.41 11.57
N ILE A 30 -16.82 -10.89 10.60
CA ILE A 30 -16.25 -10.46 9.32
C ILE A 30 -15.56 -9.10 9.51
N PHE A 31 -14.23 -9.10 9.51
CA PHE A 31 -13.39 -7.92 9.56
C PHE A 31 -12.86 -7.58 8.17
N LYS A 32 -13.66 -6.85 7.38
CA LYS A 32 -13.32 -6.51 5.99
C LYS A 32 -12.14 -5.52 5.94
N TYR A 33 -11.21 -5.74 5.01
CA TYR A 33 -10.30 -4.69 4.58
C TYR A 33 -11.08 -3.64 3.81
N GLY A 34 -11.23 -2.44 4.37
CA GLY A 34 -12.07 -1.43 3.74
C GLY A 34 -12.53 -0.36 4.69
N VAL A 35 -12.80 0.82 4.17
CA VAL A 35 -13.83 1.68 4.73
C VAL A 35 -15.19 1.13 4.29
N PHE A 36 -16.22 1.25 5.12
CA PHE A 36 -17.58 0.99 4.70
C PHE A 36 -17.97 2.02 3.65
N TYR A 37 -18.12 1.58 2.41
CA TYR A 37 -18.61 2.44 1.33
C TYR A 37 -20.13 2.55 1.46
N LEU A 38 -20.61 3.79 1.52
CA LEU A 38 -22.02 4.08 1.27
C LEU A 38 -22.25 4.06 -0.24
N SER A 39 -23.41 3.62 -0.68
CA SER A 39 -23.79 3.85 -2.07
C SER A 39 -23.83 5.35 -2.35
N ALA A 40 -23.58 5.75 -3.59
CA ALA A 40 -23.57 7.16 -3.96
C ALA A 40 -24.87 7.87 -3.53
N LYS A 41 -26.00 7.20 -3.73
CA LYS A 41 -27.32 7.67 -3.31
C LYS A 41 -27.43 7.87 -1.79
N GLU A 42 -26.92 6.94 -0.99
CA GLU A 42 -26.93 7.07 0.47
C GLU A 42 -25.99 8.16 0.98
N ALA A 43 -24.86 8.37 0.29
CA ALA A 43 -23.91 9.43 0.62
C ALA A 43 -24.52 10.82 0.35
N GLU A 44 -25.18 11.01 -0.79
CA GLU A 44 -25.90 12.25 -1.11
C GLU A 44 -27.01 12.56 -0.11
N LEU A 45 -27.81 11.54 0.26
CA LEU A 45 -28.88 11.68 1.25
C LEU A 45 -28.35 12.11 2.63
N LYS A 46 -27.12 11.73 2.96
CA LYS A 46 -26.43 12.16 4.19
C LYS A 46 -25.68 13.49 4.04
N GLY A 47 -25.83 14.17 2.91
CA GLY A 47 -25.23 15.48 2.66
C GLY A 47 -23.75 15.44 2.31
N PHE A 48 -23.17 14.27 2.00
CA PHE A 48 -21.80 14.19 1.52
C PHE A 48 -21.72 14.72 0.08
N LYS A 49 -20.78 15.64 -0.16
CA LYS A 49 -20.46 16.12 -1.50
C LYS A 49 -19.41 15.22 -2.12
N PHE A 50 -19.67 14.73 -3.34
CA PHE A 50 -18.61 14.07 -4.09
C PHE A 50 -17.54 15.08 -4.44
N VAL A 51 -16.30 14.74 -4.09
CA VAL A 51 -15.13 15.46 -4.58
C VAL A 51 -14.82 14.85 -5.93
N ASP A 52 -14.87 15.67 -6.96
CA ASP A 52 -14.39 15.29 -8.27
C ASP A 52 -12.86 15.25 -8.26
N TYR A 53 -12.31 14.06 -8.48
CA TYR A 53 -10.86 13.84 -8.55
C TYR A 53 -10.38 13.88 -10.00
N HIS A 54 -10.98 14.72 -10.86
CA HIS A 54 -10.39 15.02 -12.16
C HIS A 54 -8.90 15.32 -11.99
N ILE A 55 -8.09 14.55 -12.72
CA ILE A 55 -6.64 14.67 -12.70
C ILE A 55 -6.34 16.06 -13.25
N ASP A 56 -5.90 16.96 -12.39
CA ASP A 56 -5.38 18.26 -12.79
C ASP A 56 -4.17 18.02 -13.69
N GLU A 57 -4.37 18.16 -15.01
CA GLU A 57 -3.34 17.91 -16.03
C GLU A 57 -2.10 18.76 -15.77
N SER A 58 -2.24 19.93 -15.15
CA SER A 58 -1.12 20.80 -14.77
C SER A 58 -0.17 20.15 -13.74
N LYS A 59 -0.66 19.19 -12.93
CA LYS A 59 0.17 18.37 -12.03
C LYS A 59 0.85 17.21 -12.75
N LEU A 60 0.32 16.76 -13.88
CA LEU A 60 0.95 15.72 -14.71
C LEU A 60 2.26 16.22 -15.33
N PHE A 61 2.33 17.50 -15.69
CA PHE A 61 3.53 18.13 -16.27
C PHE A 61 4.59 18.56 -15.24
N LYS A 62 4.33 18.41 -13.94
CA LYS A 62 5.28 18.76 -12.86
C LYS A 62 6.18 17.60 -12.42
N LYS A 63 6.18 16.47 -13.14
CA LYS A 63 7.07 15.35 -12.82
C LYS A 63 8.52 15.76 -13.08
N ARG A 64 9.31 15.82 -12.02
CA ARG A 64 10.73 16.26 -12.06
C ARG A 64 11.69 15.11 -12.32
N LYS A 65 11.25 13.87 -12.09
CA LYS A 65 12.06 12.65 -12.22
C LYS A 65 11.40 11.69 -13.20
N SER A 66 12.21 10.95 -13.94
CA SER A 66 11.76 9.89 -14.84
C SER A 66 11.88 8.51 -14.17
N GLY A 67 11.04 7.57 -14.59
CA GLY A 67 11.05 6.19 -14.08
C GLY A 67 10.03 5.91 -12.98
N ILE A 68 10.29 4.88 -12.18
CA ILE A 68 9.37 4.35 -11.17
C ILE A 68 10.00 4.52 -9.78
N PHE A 69 9.23 5.02 -8.82
CA PHE A 69 9.65 5.13 -7.42
C PHE A 69 9.07 4.02 -6.55
N GLY A 70 9.88 3.42 -5.67
CA GLY A 70 9.41 2.45 -4.68
C GLY A 70 9.87 2.84 -3.28
N LEU A 71 8.94 2.98 -2.34
CA LEU A 71 9.28 3.13 -0.92
C LEU A 71 9.19 1.75 -0.25
N ILE A 72 10.34 1.17 0.09
CA ILE A 72 10.46 -0.22 0.52
C ILE A 72 11.29 -0.32 1.81
N SER A 73 10.66 -0.85 2.85
CA SER A 73 11.26 -1.09 4.16
C SER A 73 11.59 -2.57 4.43
N ASN A 74 10.89 -3.49 3.77
CA ASN A 74 11.11 -4.94 3.88
C ASN A 74 11.80 -5.48 2.61
N CYS A 75 13.05 -5.91 2.77
CA CYS A 75 13.93 -6.27 1.64
C CYS A 75 13.91 -7.76 1.30
N GLN A 76 13.36 -8.58 2.20
CA GLN A 76 13.25 -10.02 2.02
C GLN A 76 11.79 -10.41 2.22
N THR A 77 11.10 -10.57 1.10
CA THR A 77 9.65 -10.80 1.09
C THR A 77 9.33 -12.22 0.66
N ALA A 78 8.27 -12.81 1.22
CA ALA A 78 7.79 -14.10 0.77
C ALA A 78 7.30 -14.04 -0.70
N SER A 79 6.88 -12.86 -1.17
CA SER A 79 6.54 -12.60 -2.58
C SER A 79 7.73 -12.55 -3.52
N LYS A 80 8.96 -12.53 -3.00
CA LYS A 80 10.19 -12.29 -3.79
C LYS A 80 10.09 -11.03 -4.65
N ARG A 81 9.35 -10.02 -4.17
CA ARG A 81 9.14 -8.75 -4.88
C ARG A 81 10.47 -8.12 -5.27
N GLU A 82 11.47 -8.22 -4.40
CA GLU A 82 12.82 -7.71 -4.63
C GLU A 82 13.47 -8.29 -5.91
N MET A 83 13.19 -9.55 -6.25
CA MET A 83 13.71 -10.18 -7.46
C MET A 83 13.04 -9.60 -8.71
N ALA A 84 11.71 -9.40 -8.67
CA ALA A 84 10.98 -8.79 -9.78
C ALA A 84 11.42 -7.35 -10.04
N ILE A 85 11.59 -6.56 -8.97
CA ILE A 85 12.09 -5.18 -9.07
C ILE A 85 13.51 -5.15 -9.65
N LYS A 86 14.39 -6.07 -9.23
CA LYS A 86 15.76 -6.18 -9.74
C LYS A 86 15.82 -6.57 -11.22
N GLU A 87 14.92 -7.42 -11.69
CA GLU A 87 14.84 -7.74 -13.12
C GLU A 87 14.28 -6.55 -13.92
N LEU A 88 13.26 -5.87 -13.39
CA LEU A 88 12.68 -4.69 -14.04
C LEU A 88 13.65 -3.49 -14.11
N SER A 89 14.53 -3.34 -13.11
CA SER A 89 15.52 -2.25 -13.09
C SER A 89 16.55 -2.33 -14.21
N LYS A 90 16.64 -3.46 -14.91
CA LYS A 90 17.49 -3.60 -16.10
C LYS A 90 16.93 -2.86 -17.32
N TYR A 91 15.62 -2.61 -17.34
CA TYR A 91 14.92 -2.06 -18.50
C TYR A 91 14.35 -0.67 -18.25
N ILE A 92 14.04 -0.33 -16.99
CA ILE A 92 13.41 0.93 -16.61
C ILE A 92 14.18 1.53 -15.44
N ASN A 93 14.32 2.86 -15.43
CA ASN A 93 14.90 3.56 -14.29
C ASN A 93 14.01 3.39 -13.04
N ILE A 94 14.58 2.85 -11.97
CA ILE A 94 13.89 2.60 -10.71
C ILE A 94 14.65 3.27 -9.57
N THR A 95 13.95 4.09 -8.79
CA THR A 95 14.49 4.65 -7.54
C THR A 95 13.83 3.95 -6.35
N ILE A 96 14.64 3.30 -5.51
CA ILE A 96 14.17 2.68 -4.27
C ILE A 96 14.57 3.55 -3.09
N GLY A 97 13.58 4.02 -2.33
CA GLY A 97 13.74 4.68 -1.05
C GLY A 97 13.35 3.78 0.13
N GLY A 98 13.78 4.15 1.33
CA GLY A 98 13.53 3.37 2.55
C GLY A 98 14.68 2.41 2.89
N LYS A 99 14.48 1.54 3.88
CA LYS A 99 15.55 0.67 4.41
C LYS A 99 16.24 -0.21 3.37
N CYS A 100 15.57 -0.48 2.25
CA CYS A 100 16.10 -1.31 1.16
C CYS A 100 16.74 -0.51 0.02
N ALA A 101 16.91 0.80 0.19
CA ALA A 101 17.64 1.64 -0.75
C ALA A 101 19.12 1.22 -0.82
N LEU A 102 19.69 1.29 -2.02
CA LEU A 102 21.12 1.07 -2.24
C LEU A 102 21.95 2.26 -1.74
N ASP A 103 21.44 3.47 -1.95
CA ASP A 103 22.10 4.70 -1.56
C ASP A 103 21.72 5.11 -0.12
N PRO A 104 22.69 5.44 0.74
CA PRO A 104 22.42 5.88 2.11
C PRO A 104 21.54 7.14 2.18
N LYS A 105 21.55 7.97 1.13
CA LYS A 105 20.74 9.19 1.02
C LYS A 105 19.25 8.87 0.88
N ASP A 106 18.92 7.73 0.28
CA ASP A 106 17.55 7.32 0.01
C ASP A 106 16.98 6.44 1.14
N MET A 107 17.83 5.97 2.07
CA MET A 107 17.42 5.13 3.20
C MET A 107 16.39 5.79 4.13
N ASN A 108 16.56 7.08 4.39
CA ASN A 108 15.71 7.87 5.28
C ASN A 108 14.93 8.96 4.53
N ILE A 109 14.70 8.78 3.23
CA ILE A 109 14.02 9.79 2.39
C ILE A 109 12.57 10.07 2.85
N CYS A 110 11.98 9.10 3.55
CA CYS A 110 10.66 9.20 4.15
C CYS A 110 10.71 8.63 5.57
N PRO A 111 10.92 9.49 6.59
CA PRO A 111 10.92 9.05 7.98
C PRO A 111 9.56 8.51 8.43
N LEU A 112 9.59 7.66 9.45
CA LEU A 112 8.38 7.09 10.04
C LEU A 112 7.50 8.21 10.62
N GLY A 113 6.22 8.25 10.24
CA GLY A 113 5.26 9.25 10.72
C GLY A 113 5.18 10.55 9.89
N GLU A 114 6.05 10.71 8.90
CA GLU A 114 6.02 11.85 7.99
C GLU A 114 5.17 11.58 6.74
N ARG A 115 4.55 12.64 6.20
CA ARG A 115 3.77 12.54 4.95
C ARG A 115 4.66 12.78 3.75
N CYS A 116 4.99 11.73 3.02
CA CYS A 116 5.92 11.79 1.90
C CYS A 116 5.25 11.98 0.54
N VAL A 117 4.05 12.56 0.50
CA VAL A 117 3.24 12.72 -0.73
C VAL A 117 4.01 13.44 -1.83
N GLU A 118 4.74 14.50 -1.47
CA GLU A 118 5.54 15.30 -2.41
C GLU A 118 6.63 14.47 -3.12
N LEU A 119 7.13 13.41 -2.48
CA LEU A 119 8.12 12.52 -3.07
C LEU A 119 7.51 11.68 -4.19
N PHE A 120 6.30 11.15 -3.98
CA PHE A 120 5.56 10.40 -5.00
C PHE A 120 5.11 11.32 -6.14
N GLU A 121 4.78 12.57 -5.84
CA GLU A 121 4.39 13.54 -6.87
C GLU A 121 5.53 13.87 -7.85
N GLN A 122 6.80 13.65 -7.49
CA GLN A 122 7.95 13.89 -8.37
C GLN A 122 8.10 12.86 -9.48
N TYR A 123 7.56 11.65 -9.31
CA TYR A 123 7.69 10.55 -10.26
C TYR A 123 6.38 10.29 -11.02
N PRO A 124 6.46 9.87 -12.28
CA PRO A 124 5.28 9.50 -13.06
C PRO A 124 4.62 8.21 -12.55
N PHE A 125 5.42 7.27 -12.04
CA PHE A 125 4.97 5.96 -11.57
C PHE A 125 5.59 5.60 -10.22
N TYR A 126 4.90 4.75 -9.47
CA TYR A 126 5.43 4.18 -8.24
C TYR A 126 5.00 2.73 -8.04
N PHE A 127 5.77 1.97 -7.24
CA PHE A 127 5.45 0.60 -6.89
C PHE A 127 4.40 0.51 -5.80
N ALA A 128 3.39 -0.33 -6.06
CA ALA A 128 2.30 -0.68 -5.15
C ALA A 128 2.19 -2.21 -5.01
N ILE A 129 3.34 -2.87 -4.78
CA ILE A 129 3.42 -4.34 -4.73
C ILE A 129 3.48 -4.79 -3.27
N GLU A 130 2.74 -5.82 -2.90
CA GLU A 130 2.64 -6.35 -1.54
C GLU A 130 3.88 -7.14 -1.06
N ASN A 131 4.04 -7.22 0.27
CA ASN A 131 5.12 -7.96 0.95
C ASN A 131 4.92 -9.49 0.94
N SER A 132 3.74 -9.97 0.55
CA SER A 132 3.44 -11.40 0.49
C SER A 132 2.58 -11.74 -0.72
N VAL A 133 2.61 -13.01 -1.13
CA VAL A 133 1.74 -13.51 -2.19
C VAL A 133 0.36 -13.73 -1.57
N SER A 134 -0.56 -12.80 -1.79
CA SER A 134 -1.96 -13.02 -1.47
C SER A 134 -2.61 -13.81 -2.60
N PHE A 135 -3.11 -15.01 -2.30
CA PHE A 135 -4.05 -15.73 -3.16
C PHE A 135 -5.42 -15.04 -3.10
N LEU A 136 -5.51 -13.80 -3.60
CA LEU A 136 -6.80 -13.15 -3.79
C LEU A 136 -7.00 -12.90 -5.27
N HIS A 137 -7.97 -13.64 -5.83
CA HIS A 137 -8.53 -13.43 -7.15
C HIS A 137 -8.88 -11.95 -7.31
N LEU A 138 -8.12 -11.24 -8.17
CA LEU A 138 -8.27 -9.85 -8.60
C LEU A 138 -9.51 -9.12 -8.04
N HIS A 139 -9.34 -8.40 -6.94
CA HIS A 139 -10.22 -7.28 -6.61
C HIS A 139 -9.34 -6.04 -6.51
N PHE A 140 -9.60 -5.09 -7.40
CA PHE A 140 -8.93 -3.80 -7.50
C PHE A 140 -8.82 -3.14 -6.11
N PHE A 141 -7.58 -2.93 -5.65
CA PHE A 141 -7.32 -2.06 -4.50
C PHE A 141 -7.46 -0.60 -4.95
N SER A 142 -8.41 0.12 -4.37
CA SER A 142 -8.52 1.57 -4.50
C SER A 142 -7.31 2.23 -3.82
N LEU A 143 -6.74 3.24 -4.49
CA LEU A 143 -5.59 4.04 -4.05
C LEU A 143 -5.80 4.74 -2.69
N THR A 144 -7.01 4.70 -2.11
CA THR A 144 -7.33 5.30 -0.81
C THR A 144 -6.97 4.42 0.39
N GLN A 145 -6.51 3.18 0.17
CA GLN A 145 -6.03 2.27 1.22
C GLN A 145 -4.54 1.98 1.15
N TYR A 146 -3.73 2.89 0.60
CA TYR A 146 -2.31 2.93 0.96
C TYR A 146 -2.20 3.36 2.44
N ASN A 147 -2.48 2.43 3.34
CA ASN A 147 -1.76 2.38 4.59
C ASN A 147 -0.31 2.15 4.19
N TRP A 148 0.40 3.27 4.10
CA TRP A 148 1.85 3.37 4.04
C TRP A 148 2.44 2.24 4.89
N ILE A 149 3.11 1.34 4.18
CA ILE A 149 3.60 0.05 4.68
C ILE A 149 4.36 0.27 5.98
N HIS A 150 3.84 -0.31 7.06
CA HIS A 150 4.43 -0.37 8.39
C HIS A 150 4.84 -1.80 8.68
#